data_AF-F5YHG2-F1
#
_entry.id   AF-F5YHG2-F1
#
_cell.length_a   1.000
_cell.length_b   1.000
_cell.length_c   1.000
_cell.angle_alpha   90.00
_cell.angle_beta   90.00
_cell.angle_gamma   90.00
#
_symmetry.space_group_name_H-M   'P 1'
#
loop_
_entity.id
_entity.type
_entity.pdbx_description
1 polymer ?
#
loop_
_entity_poly.entity_id
_entity_poly.type
_entity_poly.pdbx_seq_one_letter_code
_entity_poly.pdbx_strand_id
1 'polypeptide(L)'
;MPPSRPSKKTIIAILVKRTTLFFFLLCILAVYLYVIGTAQEFMDGTQLLLLRASVILGLSLGMASIYGIALNIWLIFHHKKYRFLGSTGLYIALALFGLAAATAAAFIIVLSGGNRV
;
A
#
# COMPACT_ATOMS: atom_id res chain seq x y z
N MET A 1 27.59 23.94 -14.17
CA MET A 1 26.67 23.17 -15.03
C MET A 1 25.28 23.18 -14.38
N PRO A 2 24.24 23.70 -15.03
CA PRO A 2 22.88 23.62 -14.47
C PRO A 2 22.45 22.15 -14.38
N PRO A 3 21.74 21.74 -13.32
CA PRO A 3 21.32 20.35 -13.15
C PRO A 3 20.41 19.95 -14.31
N SER A 4 20.80 18.90 -15.04
CA SER A 4 20.00 18.31 -16.11
C SER A 4 18.63 17.91 -15.55
N ARG A 5 17.55 18.51 -16.08
CA ARG A 5 16.18 18.17 -15.66
C ARG A 5 15.97 16.65 -15.75
N PRO A 6 15.45 15.99 -14.71
CA PRO A 6 15.21 14.56 -14.76
C PRO A 6 14.26 14.27 -15.92
N SER A 7 14.59 13.28 -16.75
CA SER A 7 13.72 12.85 -17.84
C SER A 7 12.34 12.49 -17.27
N LYS A 8 11.25 12.75 -18.02
CA LYS A 8 9.87 12.49 -17.56
C LYS A 8 9.68 11.08 -16.96
N LYS A 9 10.39 10.08 -17.49
CA LYS A 9 10.41 8.68 -17.02
C LYS A 9 10.93 8.55 -15.56
N THR A 10 11.91 9.38 -15.19
CA THR A 10 12.48 9.43 -13.84
C THR A 10 11.49 10.03 -12.84
N ILE A 11 10.71 11.03 -13.25
CA ILE A 11 9.71 11.68 -12.39
C ILE A 11 8.59 10.70 -12.04
N ILE A 12 8.07 9.96 -13.02
CA ILE A 12 6.99 8.97 -12.79
C ILE A 12 7.49 7.87 -11.83
N ALA A 13 8.69 7.33 -12.03
CA ALA A 13 9.24 6.32 -11.14
C ALA A 13 9.40 6.82 -9.69
N ILE A 14 9.84 8.08 -9.50
CA ILE A 14 9.94 8.70 -8.17
C ILE A 14 8.55 8.87 -7.55
N LEU A 15 7.57 9.32 -8.32
CA LEU A 15 6.21 9.53 -7.84
C LEU A 15 5.58 8.22 -7.37
N VAL A 16 5.68 7.17 -8.18
CA VAL A 16 5.18 5.82 -7.82
C VAL A 16 5.81 5.33 -6.52
N LYS A 17 7.13 5.46 -6.39
CA LYS A 17 7.83 5.05 -5.16
C LYS A 17 7.33 5.82 -3.94
N ARG A 18 7.17 7.15 -4.05
CA ARG A 18 6.68 8.00 -2.95
C ARG A 18 5.23 7.68 -2.60
N THR A 19 4.37 7.54 -3.59
CA THR A 19 2.96 7.18 -3.42
C THR A 19 2.81 5.80 -2.77
N THR A 20 3.61 4.82 -3.18
CA THR A 20 3.58 3.48 -2.60
C THR A 20 4.04 3.52 -1.13
N LEU A 21 5.12 4.23 -0.82
CA LEU A 21 5.58 4.42 0.56
C LEU A 21 4.54 5.17 1.42
N PHE A 22 3.88 6.18 0.85
CA PHE A 22 2.83 6.93 1.53
C PHE A 22 1.65 6.01 1.90
N PHE A 23 1.16 5.22 0.95
CA PHE A 23 0.09 4.25 1.23
C PHE A 23 0.51 3.17 2.22
N PHE A 24 1.76 2.71 2.16
CA PHE A 24 2.28 1.74 3.12
C PHE A 24 2.28 2.29 4.54
N LEU A 25 2.79 3.52 4.73
CA LEU A 25 2.80 4.18 6.05
C LEU A 25 1.38 4.44 6.56
N LEU A 26 0.47 4.90 5.71
CA LEU A 26 -0.94 5.08 6.09
C LEU A 26 -1.61 3.75 6.47
N CYS A 27 -1.29 2.67 5.76
CA CYS A 27 -1.84 1.34 6.06
C CYS A 27 -1.35 0.86 7.43
N ILE A 28 -0.04 1.00 7.72
CA ILE A 28 0.51 0.71 9.06
C ILE A 28 -0.17 1.56 10.13
N LEU A 29 -0.30 2.86 9.88
CA LEU A 29 -0.92 3.78 10.84
C LEU A 29 -2.38 3.41 11.13
N ALA A 30 -3.16 3.07 10.11
CA ALA A 30 -4.56 2.67 10.27
C ALA A 30 -4.68 1.37 11.08
N VAL A 31 -3.86 0.37 10.79
CA VAL A 31 -3.82 -0.90 11.55
C VAL A 31 -3.38 -0.64 12.99
N TYR A 32 -2.37 0.20 13.22
CA TYR A 32 -1.90 0.55 14.55
C TYR A 32 -2.98 1.26 15.38
N LEU A 33 -3.66 2.25 14.78
CA LEU A 33 -4.77 2.97 15.42
C LEU A 33 -5.95 2.03 15.72
N TYR A 34 -6.22 1.06 14.85
CA TYR A 34 -7.21 0.03 15.12
C TYR A 34 -6.84 -0.81 16.35
N VAL A 35 -5.62 -1.35 16.41
CA VAL A 35 -5.16 -2.18 17.54
C VAL A 35 -5.21 -1.41 18.87
N ILE A 36 -4.73 -0.16 18.89
CA ILE A 36 -4.81 0.68 20.09
C ILE A 36 -6.26 1.01 20.44
N GLY A 37 -7.07 1.37 19.44
CA GLY A 37 -8.49 1.67 19.66
C GLY A 37 -9.26 0.48 20.21
N THR A 38 -8.89 -0.75 19.83
CA THR A 38 -9.42 -1.97 20.41
C THR A 38 -8.96 -2.17 21.86
N ALA A 39 -7.68 -1.93 22.17
CA ALA A 39 -7.17 -2.04 23.53
C ALA A 39 -7.73 -0.98 24.49
N GLN A 40 -8.13 0.17 23.96
CA GLN A 40 -8.69 1.30 24.71
C GLN A 40 -10.23 1.35 24.70
N GLU A 41 -10.90 0.32 24.17
CA GLU A 41 -12.37 0.25 24.07
C GLU A 41 -13.02 1.49 23.42
N PHE A 42 -12.38 2.02 22.36
CA PHE A 42 -12.96 3.10 21.56
C PHE A 42 -14.28 2.68 20.91
N MET A 43 -15.16 3.67 20.68
CA MET A 43 -16.47 3.47 20.06
C MET A 43 -16.41 2.60 18.80
N ASP A 44 -17.31 1.61 18.71
CA ASP A 44 -17.44 0.67 17.59
C ASP A 44 -17.47 1.37 16.22
N GLY A 45 -18.10 2.55 16.14
CA GLY A 45 -18.18 3.34 14.90
C GLY A 45 -16.81 3.79 14.38
N THR A 46 -15.91 4.21 15.28
CA THR A 46 -14.54 4.64 14.92
C THR A 46 -13.69 3.45 14.49
N GLN A 47 -13.82 2.31 15.17
CA GLN A 47 -13.13 1.07 14.81
C GLN A 47 -13.58 0.55 13.44
N LEU A 48 -14.89 0.59 13.16
CA LEU A 48 -15.42 0.20 11.85
C LEU A 48 -14.91 1.11 10.73
N LEU A 49 -14.79 2.42 11.00
CA LEU A 49 -14.23 3.38 10.05
C LEU A 49 -12.75 3.09 9.77
N LEU A 50 -11.96 2.80 10.81
CA LEU A 50 -10.55 2.40 10.69
C LEU A 50 -10.37 1.12 9.88
N LEU A 51 -11.24 0.12 10.08
CA LEU A 51 -11.22 -1.11 9.29
C LEU A 51 -11.55 -0.84 7.81
N ARG A 52 -12.59 -0.06 7.52
CA ARG A 52 -12.95 0.32 6.13
C ARG A 52 -11.83 1.10 5.46
N ALA A 53 -11.21 2.04 6.18
CA ALA A 53 -10.05 2.79 5.71
C ALA A 53 -8.87 1.84 5.43
N SER A 54 -8.63 0.85 6.29
CA SER A 54 -7.59 -0.16 6.10
C SER A 54 -7.81 -1.00 4.85
N VAL A 55 -9.06 -1.39 4.55
CA VAL A 55 -9.40 -2.08 3.28
C VAL A 55 -9.04 -1.21 2.08
N ILE A 56 -9.50 0.05 2.05
CA ILE A 56 -9.25 0.96 0.92
C ILE A 56 -7.75 1.23 0.76
N LEU A 57 -7.03 1.48 1.84
CA LEU A 57 -5.59 1.72 1.84
C LEU A 57 -4.81 0.49 1.40
N GLY A 58 -5.17 -0.70 1.89
CA GLY A 58 -4.53 -1.97 1.51
C GLY A 58 -4.70 -2.27 0.01
N LEU A 59 -5.90 -2.10 -0.52
CA LEU A 59 -6.16 -2.23 -1.96
C LEU A 59 -5.41 -1.17 -2.79
N SER A 60 -5.36 0.08 -2.31
CA SER A 60 -4.64 1.17 -2.98
C SER A 60 -3.13 0.91 -3.01
N LEU A 61 -2.58 0.38 -1.92
CA LEU A 61 -1.18 -0.06 -1.85
C LEU A 61 -0.90 -1.21 -2.83
N GLY A 62 -1.82 -2.17 -2.93
CA GLY A 62 -1.76 -3.26 -3.91
C GLY A 62 -1.70 -2.73 -5.34
N MET A 63 -2.62 -1.84 -5.72
CA MET A 63 -2.64 -1.21 -7.05
C MET A 63 -1.37 -0.40 -7.34
N ALA A 64 -0.93 0.43 -6.40
CA ALA A 64 0.30 1.22 -6.55
C ALA A 64 1.53 0.31 -6.73
N SER A 65 1.57 -0.81 -6.01
CA SER A 65 2.65 -1.78 -6.09
C SER A 65 2.66 -2.52 -7.42
N ILE A 66 1.51 -2.94 -7.94
CA ILE A 66 1.38 -3.55 -9.27
C ILE A 66 1.88 -2.57 -10.34
N TYR A 67 1.51 -1.30 -10.23
CA TYR A 67 2.00 -0.27 -11.14
C TYR A 67 3.52 -0.09 -11.05
N GLY A 68 4.09 -0.12 -9.84
CA GLY A 68 5.53 -0.09 -9.61
C GLY A 68 6.28 -1.30 -10.20
N ILE A 69 5.68 -2.49 -10.13
CA ILE A 69 6.20 -3.71 -10.77
C ILE A 69 6.23 -3.54 -12.29
N ALA A 70 5.11 -3.12 -12.89
CA ALA A 70 5.01 -2.91 -14.34
C ALA A 70 6.05 -1.90 -14.84
N LEU A 71 6.22 -0.80 -14.10
CA LEU A 71 7.19 0.25 -14.43
C LEU A 71 8.64 -0.28 -14.34
N ASN A 72 8.97 -1.04 -13.29
CA ASN A 72 10.31 -1.65 -13.18
C ASN A 72 10.58 -2.67 -14.29
N ILE A 73 9.60 -3.53 -14.61
CA ILE A 73 9.74 -4.51 -15.71
C ILE A 73 9.99 -3.78 -17.02
N TRP A 74 9.20 -2.75 -17.32
CA TRP A 74 9.39 -1.95 -18.54
C TRP A 74 10.77 -1.28 -18.59
N LEU A 75 11.26 -0.72 -17.48
CA LEU A 75 12.60 -0.15 -17.38
C LEU A 75 13.71 -1.20 -17.54
N ILE A 76 13.53 -2.42 -17.03
CA ILE A 76 14.50 -3.51 -17.21
C ILE A 76 14.60 -3.87 -18.69
N PHE A 77 13.46 -4.06 -19.38
CA PHE A 77 13.45 -4.41 -20.80
C PHE A 77 14.06 -3.30 -21.67
N HIS A 78 13.74 -2.03 -21.41
CA HIS A 78 14.19 -0.93 -22.27
C HIS A 78 15.59 -0.41 -21.95
N HIS A 79 16.07 -0.52 -20.72
CA HIS A 79 17.36 0.07 -20.32
C HIS A 79 18.38 -0.97 -19.83
N LYS A 80 18.04 -2.27 -19.83
CA LYS A 80 18.88 -3.40 -19.37
C LYS A 80 19.53 -3.18 -18.00
N LYS A 81 18.89 -2.40 -17.12
CA LYS A 81 19.39 -2.09 -15.78
C LYS A 81 18.85 -3.11 -14.78
N TYR A 82 19.60 -4.18 -14.54
CA TYR A 82 19.23 -5.24 -13.58
C TYR A 82 19.11 -4.76 -12.12
N ARG A 83 19.62 -3.56 -11.79
CA ARG A 83 19.42 -2.93 -10.47
C ARG A 83 17.94 -2.76 -10.09
N PHE A 84 17.02 -2.76 -11.05
CA PHE A 84 15.59 -2.68 -10.80
C PHE A 84 14.96 -4.00 -10.32
N LEU A 85 15.64 -5.15 -10.42
CA LEU A 85 15.11 -6.45 -9.94
C LEU A 85 14.86 -6.46 -8.43
N GLY A 86 15.79 -5.93 -7.62
CA GLY A 86 15.61 -5.85 -6.17
C GLY A 86 14.44 -4.95 -5.77
N SER A 87 14.20 -3.88 -6.54
CA SER A 87 13.05 -3.00 -6.35
C SER A 87 11.74 -3.70 -6.70
N THR A 88 11.70 -4.53 -7.74
CA THR A 88 10.52 -5.33 -8.08
C THR A 88 10.13 -6.29 -6.97
N GLY A 89 11.09 -6.98 -6.34
CA GLY A 89 10.81 -7.85 -5.20
C GLY A 89 10.17 -7.10 -4.02
N LEU A 90 10.62 -5.87 -3.76
CA LEU A 90 10.04 -5.02 -2.72
C LEU A 90 8.58 -4.66 -3.02
N TYR A 91 8.26 -4.29 -4.28
CA TYR A 91 6.87 -4.02 -4.66
C TYR A 91 5.98 -5.26 -4.57
N ILE A 92 6.50 -6.46 -4.85
CA ILE A 92 5.73 -7.72 -4.65
C ILE A 92 5.41 -7.90 -3.17
N ALA A 93 6.38 -7.72 -2.28
CA ALA A 93 6.16 -7.81 -0.84
C ALA A 93 5.13 -6.77 -0.35
N LEU A 94 5.20 -5.54 -0.84
CA LEU A 94 4.22 -4.49 -0.50
C LEU A 94 2.82 -4.79 -1.04
N ALA A 95 2.71 -5.38 -2.23
CA ALA A 95 1.43 -5.80 -2.78
C ALA A 95 0.78 -6.89 -1.92
N LEU A 96 1.56 -7.90 -1.52
CA LEU A 96 1.09 -8.98 -0.64
C LEU A 96 0.70 -8.43 0.74
N PHE A 97 1.49 -7.51 1.30
CA PHE A 97 1.15 -6.84 2.56
C PHE A 97 -0.17 -6.07 2.45
N GLY A 98 -0.35 -5.26 1.40
CA GLY A 98 -1.57 -4.49 1.18
C GLY A 98 -2.80 -5.38 1.01
N LEU A 99 -2.67 -6.48 0.26
CA LEU A 99 -3.73 -7.48 0.12
C LEU A 99 -4.05 -8.15 1.45
N ALA A 100 -3.04 -8.65 2.17
CA ALA A 100 -3.24 -9.30 3.46
C ALA A 100 -3.93 -8.37 4.47
N ALA A 101 -3.51 -7.10 4.54
CA ALA A 101 -4.14 -6.09 5.39
C ALA A 101 -5.60 -5.83 4.99
N ALA A 102 -5.88 -5.70 3.70
CA ALA A 102 -7.24 -5.50 3.20
C ALA A 102 -8.15 -6.71 3.48
N THR A 103 -7.64 -7.93 3.25
CA THR A 103 -8.39 -9.17 3.51
C THR A 103 -8.66 -9.34 5.00
N ALA A 104 -7.67 -9.10 5.87
CA ALA A 104 -7.84 -9.16 7.31
C ALA A 104 -8.88 -8.15 7.80
N ALA A 105 -8.78 -6.89 7.35
CA ALA A 105 -9.75 -5.86 7.72
C ALA A 105 -11.16 -6.19 7.22
N ALA A 106 -11.30 -6.68 5.99
CA ALA A 106 -12.60 -7.12 5.44
C ALA A 106 -13.19 -8.29 6.25
N PHE A 107 -12.36 -9.26 6.63
CA PHE A 107 -12.79 -10.40 7.44
C PHE A 107 -13.32 -9.96 8.81
N ILE A 108 -12.62 -9.03 9.48
CA ILE A 108 -13.07 -8.46 10.76
C ILE A 108 -14.39 -7.69 10.58
N ILE A 109 -14.56 -6.94 9.49
CA ILE A 109 -15.83 -6.26 9.19
C ILE A 109 -16.97 -7.28 9.04
N VAL A 110 -16.74 -8.39 8.34
CA VAL A 110 -17.76 -9.44 8.17
C VAL A 110 -18.09 -10.11 9.50
N LEU A 111 -17.09 -10.44 10.33
CA LEU A 111 -17.31 -11.03 11.65
C LEU A 111 -18.07 -10.10 12.60
N SER A 112 -17.72 -8.81 12.61
CA SER A 112 -18.39 -7.80 13.45
C SER A 112 -19.80 -7.47 12.96
N GLY A 113 -20.06 -7.57 11.65
CA GLY A 113 -21.38 -7.38 11.05
C GLY A 113 -22.29 -8.61 11.18
N GLY A 114 -21.73 -9.83 11.15
CA GLY A 114 -22.47 -11.09 11.29
C GLY A 114 -23.08 -11.29 12.68
N ASN A 115 -22.58 -10.59 13.71
CA ASN A 115 -23.11 -10.63 15.07
C ASN A 115 -24.35 -9.72 15.30
N ARG A 116 -24.92 -9.16 14.22
CA ARG A 116 -26.08 -8.25 14.26
C ARG A 116 -27.31 -8.76 13.48
N VAL A 117 -27.41 -10.07 13.25
CA VAL A 117 -28.62 -10.73 12.71
C VAL A 117 -29.28 -11.54 13.79
#